data_AF-A0A968PVM7-F1
#
_entry.id   AF-A0A968PVM7-F1
#
_cell.length_a   1.000
_cell.length_b   1.000
_cell.length_c   1.000
_cell.angle_alpha   90.00
_cell.angle_beta   90.00
_cell.angle_gamma   90.00
#
_symmetry.space_group_name_H-M   'P 1'
#
loop_
_entity.id
_entity.type
_entity.pdbx_description
1 polymer ?
#
loop_
_entity_poly.entity_id
_entity_poly.type
_entity_poly.pdbx_seq_one_letter_code
_entity_poly.pdbx_strand_id
1 'polypeptide(L)'
;MSLKSLHHVLGALQSQEGWRSRQQLQQLLACWFQVVGPAVAAQTRPVSIQRRVLHVATSSSVWANNLTFERQRILEKLSAHLPHTLTDIRFSTAHWQPYRGSSAEEESLAIWQKHPSRVAEPFAASRAKVQSENQDASSAFQRWAEVMRSRSQHLPLCPRCHCPAPSGELERWSICSLCASKQW
;
A
#
# COMPACT_ATOMS: atom_id res chain seq x y z
N MET A 1 -27.08 11.55 11.63
CA MET A 1 -26.09 11.50 10.53
C MET A 1 -26.05 10.08 9.98
N SER A 2 -26.68 9.83 8.84
CA SER A 2 -26.76 8.49 8.24
C SER A 2 -25.45 8.15 7.52
N LEU A 3 -24.84 7.02 7.87
CA LEU A 3 -23.66 6.50 7.18
C LEU A 3 -24.10 5.99 5.81
N LYS A 4 -23.56 6.57 4.73
CA LYS A 4 -23.81 6.08 3.37
C LYS A 4 -23.31 4.64 3.26
N SER A 5 -24.04 3.79 2.51
CA SER A 5 -23.58 2.43 2.26
C SER A 5 -22.21 2.46 1.58
N LEU A 6 -21.33 1.54 1.96
CA LEU A 6 -19.97 1.46 1.41
C LEU A 6 -19.99 1.34 -0.12
N HIS A 7 -20.98 0.62 -0.66
CA HIS A 7 -21.20 0.50 -2.10
C HIS A 7 -21.48 1.85 -2.79
N HIS A 8 -22.26 2.72 -2.14
CA HIS A 8 -22.54 4.06 -2.66
C HIS A 8 -21.30 4.96 -2.64
N VAL A 9 -20.48 4.86 -1.58
CA VAL A 9 -19.22 5.62 -1.50
C VAL A 9 -18.22 5.12 -2.55
N LEU A 10 -18.07 3.80 -2.71
CA LEU A 10 -17.22 3.22 -3.74
C LEU A 10 -17.69 3.57 -5.16
N GLY A 11 -18.99 3.51 -5.42
CA GLY A 11 -19.55 3.90 -6.72
C GLY A 11 -19.31 5.38 -7.04
N ALA A 12 -19.46 6.26 -6.04
CA ALA A 12 -19.17 7.68 -6.19
C ALA A 12 -17.68 7.98 -6.38
N LEU A 13 -16.77 7.13 -5.87
CA LEU A 13 -15.34 7.25 -6.09
C LEU A 13 -14.95 6.76 -7.49
N GLN A 14 -15.53 5.65 -7.97
CA GLN A 14 -15.28 5.11 -9.30
C GLN A 14 -15.67 6.09 -10.43
N SER A 15 -16.67 6.94 -10.21
CA SER A 15 -17.09 7.94 -11.20
C SER A 15 -16.16 9.16 -11.27
N GLN A 16 -15.23 9.34 -10.32
CA GLN A 16 -14.28 10.46 -10.34
C GLN A 16 -13.17 10.26 -11.37
N GLU A 17 -12.79 11.33 -12.06
CA GLU A 17 -11.71 11.32 -13.07
C GLU A 17 -10.35 10.88 -12.51
N GLY A 18 -10.08 11.19 -11.23
CA GLY A 18 -8.89 10.71 -10.52
C GLY A 18 -8.84 9.19 -10.37
N TRP A 19 -9.99 8.53 -10.23
CA TRP A 19 -10.06 7.07 -10.16
C TRP A 19 -9.87 6.42 -11.53
N ARG A 20 -10.43 7.00 -12.60
CA ARG A 20 -10.24 6.52 -13.98
C ARG A 20 -8.79 6.58 -14.41
N SER A 21 -8.10 7.70 -14.15
CA SER A 21 -6.67 7.86 -14.44
C SER A 21 -5.81 6.87 -13.65
N ARG A 22 -6.14 6.62 -12.37
CA ARG A 22 -5.47 5.62 -11.55
C ARG A 22 -5.70 4.19 -12.05
N GLN A 23 -6.91 3.85 -12.48
CA GLN A 23 -7.23 2.55 -13.08
C GLN A 23 -6.46 2.33 -14.38
N GLN A 24 -6.38 3.35 -15.25
CA GLN A 24 -5.59 3.28 -16.48
C GLN A 24 -4.11 3.05 -16.19
N LEU A 25 -3.53 3.77 -15.21
CA LEU A 25 -2.15 3.55 -14.79
C LEU A 25 -1.93 2.13 -14.23
N GLN A 26 -2.88 1.59 -13.46
CA GLN A 26 -2.79 0.22 -12.94
C GLN A 26 -2.80 -0.84 -14.05
N GLN A 27 -3.67 -0.69 -15.05
CA GLN A 27 -3.68 -1.58 -16.22
C GLN A 27 -2.36 -1.50 -16.99
N LEU A 28 -1.82 -0.30 -17.16
CA LEU A 28 -0.52 -0.08 -17.80
C LEU A 28 0.61 -0.72 -17.02
N LEU A 29 0.64 -0.57 -15.69
CA LEU A 29 1.65 -1.19 -14.84
C LEU A 29 1.63 -2.72 -14.92
N ALA A 30 0.44 -3.32 -15.04
CA ALA A 30 0.27 -4.76 -15.16
C ALA A 30 0.84 -5.31 -16.49
N CYS A 31 0.68 -4.57 -17.59
CA CYS A 31 1.19 -5.00 -18.91
C CYS A 31 2.60 -4.49 -19.24
N TRP A 32 3.12 -3.49 -18.52
CA TRP A 32 4.41 -2.83 -18.82
C TRP A 32 5.55 -3.84 -19.01
N PHE A 33 5.71 -4.77 -18.06
CA PHE A 33 6.76 -5.80 -18.12
C PHE A 33 6.70 -6.64 -19.40
N GLN A 34 5.49 -6.99 -19.86
CA GLN A 34 5.29 -7.78 -21.08
C GLN A 34 5.60 -6.97 -22.34
N VAL A 35 5.29 -5.68 -22.35
CA VAL A 35 5.49 -4.77 -23.51
C VAL A 35 6.97 -4.46 -23.73
N VAL A 36 7.69 -4.04 -22.68
CA VAL A 36 9.08 -3.58 -22.79
C VAL A 36 10.12 -4.67 -22.53
N GLY A 37 9.72 -5.77 -21.89
CA GLY A 37 10.60 -6.88 -21.55
C GLY A 37 11.45 -6.64 -20.29
N PRO A 38 12.13 -7.68 -19.78
CA PRO A 38 12.77 -7.67 -18.46
C PRO A 38 13.89 -6.64 -18.31
N ALA A 39 14.74 -6.48 -19.34
CA ALA A 39 15.87 -5.55 -19.29
C ALA A 39 15.42 -4.09 -19.15
N VAL A 40 14.41 -3.68 -19.93
CA VAL A 40 13.85 -2.33 -19.87
C VAL A 40 12.99 -2.16 -18.62
N ALA A 41 12.16 -3.14 -18.27
CA ALA A 41 11.30 -3.07 -17.08
C ALA A 41 12.10 -2.98 -15.77
N ALA A 42 13.29 -3.57 -15.69
CA ALA A 42 14.17 -3.43 -14.54
C ALA A 42 14.69 -1.99 -14.35
N GLN A 43 14.77 -1.21 -15.43
CA GLN A 43 15.38 0.12 -15.48
C GLN A 43 14.37 1.24 -15.71
N THR A 44 13.08 0.90 -15.80
CA THR A 44 11.99 1.83 -16.12
C THR A 44 10.76 1.56 -15.26
N ARG A 45 10.07 2.62 -14.85
CA ARG A 45 8.83 2.54 -14.07
C ARG A 45 7.84 3.60 -14.53
N PRO A 46 6.65 3.21 -15.03
CA PRO A 46 5.57 4.15 -15.29
C PRO A 46 5.14 4.84 -14.00
N VAL A 47 5.06 6.17 -14.02
CA VAL A 47 4.76 6.98 -12.82
C VAL A 47 3.37 7.59 -12.89
N SER A 48 3.03 8.20 -14.03
CA SER A 48 1.74 8.86 -14.21
C SER A 48 1.38 9.03 -15.68
N ILE A 49 0.10 9.28 -15.93
CA ILE A 49 -0.42 9.63 -17.25
C ILE A 49 -1.01 11.03 -17.12
N GLN A 50 -0.48 12.00 -17.87
CA GLN A 50 -0.93 13.39 -17.85
C GLN A 50 -1.19 13.84 -19.28
N ARG A 51 -2.41 14.35 -19.56
CA ARG A 51 -2.78 14.84 -20.90
C ARG A 51 -2.47 13.83 -22.02
N ARG A 52 -2.72 12.53 -21.78
CA ARG A 52 -2.40 11.38 -22.66
C ARG A 52 -0.91 11.13 -22.91
N VAL A 53 -0.02 11.76 -22.14
CA VAL A 53 1.42 11.49 -22.14
C VAL A 53 1.77 10.59 -20.97
N LEU A 54 2.44 9.48 -21.25
CA LEU A 54 2.96 8.58 -20.22
C LEU A 54 4.29 9.10 -19.69
N HIS A 55 4.38 9.33 -18.39
CA HIS A 55 5.64 9.66 -17.73
C HIS A 55 6.26 8.40 -17.15
N VAL A 56 7.49 8.09 -17.57
CA VAL A 56 8.24 6.92 -17.16
C VAL A 56 9.52 7.38 -16.46
N ALA A 57 9.68 6.98 -15.20
CA ALA A 57 10.93 7.12 -14.47
C ALA A 57 11.94 6.09 -14.97
N THR A 58 13.19 6.49 -15.09
CA THR A 58 14.31 5.69 -15.59
C THR A 58 15.49 5.78 -14.64
N SER A 59 16.28 4.71 -14.55
CA SER A 59 17.42 4.65 -13.63
C SER A 59 18.56 5.60 -13.94
N SER A 60 18.70 6.02 -15.20
CA SER A 60 19.76 6.93 -15.66
C SER A 60 19.33 7.70 -16.90
N SER A 61 20.03 8.82 -17.15
CA SER A 61 19.85 9.63 -18.36
C SER A 61 20.18 8.85 -19.64
N VAL A 62 21.11 7.90 -19.58
CA VAL A 62 21.45 7.01 -20.71
C VAL A 62 20.25 6.16 -21.10
N TRP A 63 19.57 5.55 -20.11
CA TRP A 63 18.33 4.80 -20.34
C TRP A 63 17.23 5.70 -20.90
N ALA A 64 17.03 6.90 -20.37
CA ALA A 64 16.05 7.85 -20.88
C ALA A 64 16.31 8.19 -22.36
N ASN A 65 17.56 8.42 -22.73
CA ASN A 65 17.93 8.76 -24.10
C ASN A 65 17.69 7.58 -25.05
N ASN A 66 18.19 6.39 -24.72
CA ASN A 66 18.00 5.19 -25.55
C ASN A 66 16.51 4.87 -25.78
N LEU A 67 15.69 4.97 -24.72
CA LEU A 67 14.25 4.70 -24.81
C LEU A 67 13.47 5.78 -25.55
N THR A 68 14.01 7.00 -25.64
CA THR A 68 13.39 8.07 -26.43
C THR A 68 13.38 7.72 -27.93
N PHE A 69 14.39 6.99 -28.41
CA PHE A 69 14.43 6.46 -29.78
C PHE A 69 13.45 5.28 -29.98
N GLU A 70 13.28 4.44 -28.96
CA GLU A 70 12.33 3.30 -29.00
C GLU A 70 10.88 3.70 -28.67
N ARG A 71 10.59 4.97 -28.33
CA ARG A 71 9.28 5.37 -27.78
C ARG A 71 8.12 5.04 -28.71
N GLN A 72 8.30 5.18 -30.02
CA GLN A 72 7.26 4.94 -31.01
C GLN A 72 6.87 3.46 -31.03
N ARG A 73 7.86 2.57 -31.03
CA ARG A 73 7.67 1.13 -30.93
C ARG A 73 7.00 0.72 -29.63
N ILE A 74 7.35 1.37 -28.51
CA ILE A 74 6.73 1.10 -27.21
C ILE A 74 5.27 1.59 -27.22
N LEU A 75 4.97 2.76 -27.78
CA LEU A 75 3.60 3.28 -27.94
C LEU A 75 2.72 2.34 -28.76
N GLU A 76 3.22 1.84 -29.89
CA GLU A 76 2.50 0.89 -30.74
C GLU A 76 2.13 -0.38 -29.96
N LYS A 77 3.11 -0.97 -29.26
CA LYS A 77 2.85 -2.13 -28.40
C LYS A 77 1.85 -1.83 -27.29
N LEU A 78 1.97 -0.69 -26.61
CA LEU A 78 1.04 -0.30 -25.54
C LEU A 78 -0.38 -0.11 -26.05
N SER A 79 -0.54 0.48 -27.25
CA SER A 79 -1.85 0.71 -27.85
C SER A 79 -2.60 -0.60 -28.17
N ALA A 80 -1.88 -1.70 -28.41
CA ALA A 80 -2.48 -3.02 -28.60
C ALA A 80 -3.00 -3.65 -27.28
N HIS A 81 -2.46 -3.24 -26.13
CA HIS A 81 -2.80 -3.79 -24.81
C HIS A 81 -3.71 -2.90 -23.97
N LEU A 82 -3.90 -1.63 -24.35
CA LEU A 82 -4.66 -0.65 -23.57
C LEU A 82 -5.85 -0.11 -24.37
N PRO A 83 -7.04 0.03 -23.76
CA PRO A 83 -8.23 0.55 -24.44
C PRO A 83 -8.15 2.06 -24.72
N HIS A 84 -7.20 2.78 -24.09
CA HIS A 84 -7.04 4.22 -24.22
C HIS A 84 -5.72 4.56 -24.93
N THR A 85 -5.80 5.41 -25.95
CA THR A 85 -4.65 5.80 -26.76
C THR A 85 -3.78 6.83 -26.04
N LEU A 86 -2.51 6.48 -25.87
CA LEU A 86 -1.46 7.39 -25.43
C LEU A 86 -0.92 8.15 -26.64
N THR A 87 -0.62 9.43 -26.47
CA THR A 87 -0.10 10.29 -27.55
C THR A 87 1.43 10.29 -27.58
N ASP A 88 2.07 10.23 -26.41
CA ASP A 88 3.53 10.27 -26.30
C ASP A 88 4.02 9.59 -25.01
N ILE A 89 5.31 9.29 -24.95
CA ILE A 89 5.99 8.78 -23.75
C ILE A 89 7.18 9.68 -23.43
N ARG A 90 7.26 10.16 -22.19
CA ARG A 90 8.37 10.94 -21.67
C ARG A 90 9.15 10.15 -20.64
N PHE A 91 10.43 9.96 -20.93
CA PHE A 91 11.37 9.32 -20.02
C PHE A 91 12.12 10.38 -19.22
N SER A 92 12.23 10.19 -17.91
CA SER A 92 12.98 11.09 -17.03
C SER A 92 13.63 10.29 -15.91
N THR A 93 14.71 10.81 -15.33
CA THR A 93 15.27 10.28 -14.08
C THR A 93 14.52 10.79 -12.84
N ALA A 94 13.67 11.81 -13.01
CA ALA A 94 12.78 12.29 -11.97
C ALA A 94 11.83 11.16 -11.53
N HIS A 95 11.64 11.05 -10.21
CA HIS A 95 10.81 10.02 -9.59
C HIS A 95 11.33 8.58 -9.77
N TRP A 96 12.58 8.39 -10.20
CA TRP A 96 13.23 7.09 -10.07
C TRP A 96 13.51 6.80 -8.61
N GLN A 97 12.65 5.97 -8.03
CA GLN A 97 12.94 5.30 -6.78
C GLN A 97 13.53 3.94 -7.15
N PRO A 98 14.84 3.71 -6.97
CA PRO A 98 15.36 2.37 -7.10
C PRO A 98 14.51 1.49 -6.19
N TYR A 99 14.04 0.37 -6.73
CA TYR A 99 13.45 -0.66 -5.89
C TYR A 99 14.51 -1.00 -4.85
N ARG A 100 14.34 -0.50 -3.63
CA ARG A 100 15.15 -1.00 -2.53
C ARG A 100 14.65 -2.43 -2.38
N GLY A 101 15.47 -3.39 -2.79
CA GLY A 101 15.09 -4.80 -2.86
C GLY A 101 14.65 -5.34 -1.50
N SER A 102 14.53 -6.67 -1.41
CA SER A 102 14.10 -7.34 -0.17
C SER A 102 14.87 -6.84 1.07
N SER A 103 16.12 -6.41 0.94
CA SER A 103 16.90 -5.85 2.05
C SER A 103 16.28 -4.63 2.76
N ALA A 104 15.65 -3.70 2.04
CA ALA A 104 15.01 -2.56 2.70
C ALA A 104 13.60 -2.87 3.21
N GLU A 105 12.93 -3.83 2.57
CA GLU A 105 11.67 -4.39 3.09
C GLU A 105 11.96 -5.16 4.39
N GLU A 106 13.01 -5.99 4.40
CA GLU A 106 13.55 -6.72 5.57
C GLU A 106 14.00 -5.75 6.68
N GLU A 107 14.72 -4.68 6.34
CA GLU A 107 15.12 -3.65 7.30
C GLU A 107 13.90 -2.92 7.88
N SER A 108 12.93 -2.55 7.04
CA SER A 108 11.67 -1.93 7.49
C SER A 108 10.85 -2.87 8.37
N LEU A 109 10.79 -4.17 8.02
CA LEU A 109 10.17 -5.20 8.83
C LEU A 109 10.91 -5.38 10.16
N ALA A 110 12.24 -5.36 10.18
CA ALA A 110 13.04 -5.47 11.39
C ALA A 110 12.83 -4.25 12.30
N ILE A 111 12.80 -3.04 11.74
CA ILE A 111 12.47 -1.81 12.47
C ILE A 111 11.06 -1.91 13.06
N TRP A 112 10.08 -2.35 12.27
CA TRP A 112 8.71 -2.50 12.74
C TRP A 112 8.57 -3.57 13.83
N GLN A 113 9.30 -4.69 13.72
CA GLN A 113 9.36 -5.74 14.73
C GLN A 113 9.98 -5.27 16.05
N LYS A 114 10.90 -4.30 16.00
CA LYS A 114 11.55 -3.70 17.17
C LYS A 114 10.85 -2.42 17.66
N HIS A 115 9.67 -2.08 17.12
CA HIS A 115 9.00 -0.84 17.49
C HIS A 115 8.61 -0.86 18.99
N PRO A 116 8.87 0.20 19.78
CA PRO A 116 8.69 0.20 21.24
C PRO A 116 7.24 -0.06 21.68
N SER A 117 6.26 0.40 20.89
CA SER A 117 4.83 0.14 21.15
C SER A 117 4.35 -1.21 20.61
N ARG A 118 5.23 -2.04 20.03
CA ARG A 118 4.84 -3.35 19.51
C ARG A 118 4.75 -4.35 20.65
N VAL A 119 3.54 -4.86 20.88
CA VAL A 119 3.35 -6.06 21.70
C VAL A 119 3.73 -7.27 20.85
N ALA A 120 4.63 -8.11 21.36
CA ALA A 120 4.98 -9.36 20.69
C ALA A 120 3.71 -10.22 20.57
N GLU A 121 3.17 -10.35 19.36
CA GLU A 121 2.18 -11.36 19.07
C GLU A 121 2.87 -12.73 19.26
N PRO A 122 2.33 -13.66 20.08
CA PRO A 122 2.74 -15.05 19.99
C PRO A 122 2.38 -15.55 18.59
N PHE A 123 3.34 -15.45 17.67
CA PHE A 123 3.16 -15.46 16.21
C PHE A 123 2.76 -16.83 15.62
N ALA A 124 2.28 -17.79 16.42
CA ALA A 124 2.10 -19.17 15.98
C ALA A 124 0.67 -19.73 16.13
N ALA A 125 -0.22 -19.15 16.93
CA ALA A 125 -1.47 -19.84 17.27
C ALA A 125 -2.69 -19.49 16.39
N SER A 126 -2.69 -18.42 15.59
CA SER A 126 -3.93 -17.95 14.93
C SER A 126 -3.94 -17.95 13.40
N ARG A 127 -2.92 -18.51 12.74
CA ARG A 127 -3.08 -18.92 11.33
C ARG A 127 -3.77 -20.29 11.20
N ALA A 128 -4.17 -20.89 12.33
CA ALA A 128 -5.09 -22.02 12.35
C ALA A 128 -6.45 -21.58 11.81
N LYS A 129 -6.60 -21.71 10.48
CA LYS A 129 -7.86 -21.83 9.73
C LYS A 129 -8.89 -20.74 10.02
N VAL A 130 -8.83 -19.67 9.23
CA VAL A 130 -10.07 -19.01 8.76
C VAL A 130 -10.76 -20.00 7.81
N GLN A 131 -11.30 -21.08 8.34
CA GLN A 131 -12.39 -21.81 7.70
C GLN A 131 -13.66 -21.11 8.19
N SER A 132 -14.07 -20.09 7.43
CA SER A 132 -15.35 -19.43 7.65
C SER A 132 -16.41 -20.18 6.85
N GLU A 133 -16.93 -21.27 7.41
CA GLU A 133 -18.36 -21.57 7.18
C GLU A 133 -19.15 -20.42 7.80
N ASN A 134 -20.19 -19.92 7.10
CA ASN A 134 -21.01 -18.77 7.46
C ASN A 134 -21.29 -18.68 8.98
N GLN A 135 -20.57 -17.81 9.67
CA GLN A 135 -20.88 -17.45 11.05
C GLN A 135 -21.50 -16.07 11.09
N ASP A 136 -22.55 -15.93 11.91
CA ASP A 136 -23.19 -14.67 12.24
C ASP A 136 -22.16 -13.64 12.73
N ALA A 137 -22.37 -12.37 12.39
CA ALA A 137 -21.45 -11.28 12.70
C ALA A 137 -21.20 -11.14 14.21
N SER A 138 -22.22 -11.45 15.03
CA SER A 138 -22.12 -11.47 16.49
C SER A 138 -21.11 -12.51 16.98
N SER A 139 -21.17 -13.74 16.46
CA SER A 139 -20.26 -14.82 16.83
C SER A 139 -18.81 -14.56 16.38
N ALA A 140 -18.62 -13.91 15.22
CA ALA A 140 -17.30 -13.46 14.79
C ALA A 140 -16.73 -12.38 15.73
N PHE A 141 -17.57 -11.44 16.16
CA PHE A 141 -17.17 -10.40 17.11
C PHE A 141 -16.79 -10.97 18.48
N GLN A 142 -17.58 -11.91 19.01
CA GLN A 142 -17.29 -12.54 20.31
C GLN A 142 -15.94 -13.25 20.33
N ARG A 143 -15.64 -14.05 19.29
CA ARG A 143 -14.34 -14.72 19.16
C ARG A 143 -13.19 -13.72 19.10
N TRP A 144 -13.34 -12.64 18.33
CA TRP A 144 -12.36 -11.57 18.29
C TRP A 144 -12.17 -10.92 19.67
N ALA A 145 -13.25 -10.65 20.40
CA ALA A 145 -13.21 -10.01 21.72
C ALA A 145 -12.45 -10.86 22.75
N GLU A 146 -12.66 -12.19 22.75
CA GLU A 146 -11.91 -13.12 23.61
C GLU A 146 -10.42 -13.13 23.29
N VAL A 147 -10.06 -13.17 22.00
CA VAL A 147 -8.66 -13.09 21.56
C VAL A 147 -8.02 -11.78 22.01
N MET A 148 -8.70 -10.65 21.84
CA MET A 148 -8.18 -9.34 22.27
C MET A 148 -8.03 -9.23 23.78
N ARG A 149 -8.96 -9.80 24.57
CA ARG A 149 -8.86 -9.82 26.04
C ARG A 149 -7.66 -10.64 26.50
N SER A 150 -7.47 -11.84 25.95
CA SER A 150 -6.32 -12.70 26.25
C SER A 150 -4.98 -12.02 25.89
N ARG A 151 -4.94 -11.30 24.77
CA ARG A 151 -3.75 -10.53 24.35
C ARG A 151 -3.44 -9.33 25.23
N SER A 152 -4.44 -8.71 25.85
CA SER A 152 -4.25 -7.46 26.59
C SER A 152 -4.11 -7.64 28.09
N GLN A 153 -4.45 -8.82 28.64
CA GLN A 153 -4.44 -9.08 30.09
C GLN A 153 -3.08 -8.88 30.78
N HIS A 154 -1.97 -9.02 30.05
CA HIS A 154 -0.61 -8.90 30.57
C HIS A 154 0.01 -7.52 30.38
N LEU A 155 -0.71 -6.59 29.75
CA LEU A 155 -0.22 -5.24 29.51
C LEU A 155 -0.49 -4.35 30.73
N PRO A 156 0.43 -3.42 31.05
CA PRO A 156 0.19 -2.44 32.09
C PRO A 156 -0.99 -1.52 31.74
N LEU A 157 -1.64 -0.97 32.75
CA LEU A 157 -2.79 -0.08 32.55
C LEU A 157 -2.32 1.38 32.41
N CYS A 158 -2.93 2.10 31.47
CA CYS A 158 -2.77 3.54 31.36
C CYS A 158 -3.30 4.25 32.61
N PRO A 159 -2.54 5.16 33.25
CA PRO A 159 -2.95 5.81 34.49
C PRO A 159 -4.15 6.77 34.33
N ARG A 160 -4.49 7.15 33.09
CA ARG A 160 -5.61 8.08 32.81
C ARG A 160 -6.92 7.36 32.52
N CYS A 161 -6.91 6.41 31.59
CA CYS A 161 -8.12 5.72 31.14
C CYS A 161 -8.23 4.28 31.62
N HIS A 162 -7.21 3.75 32.29
CA HIS A 162 -7.12 2.38 32.78
C HIS A 162 -7.25 1.32 31.69
N CYS A 163 -7.05 1.69 30.41
CA CYS A 163 -6.98 0.73 29.33
C CYS A 163 -5.59 0.07 29.28
N PRO A 164 -5.50 -1.22 28.88
CA PRO A 164 -4.22 -1.88 28.64
C PRO A 164 -3.40 -1.12 27.59
N ALA A 165 -2.15 -0.82 27.91
CA ALA A 165 -1.25 -0.04 27.07
C ALA A 165 0.12 -0.75 26.94
N PRO A 166 0.73 -0.78 25.73
CA PRO A 166 2.09 -1.28 25.58
C PRO A 166 3.06 -0.47 26.45
N SER A 167 4.04 -1.15 27.06
CA SER A 167 5.04 -0.48 27.92
C SER A 167 5.76 0.66 27.20
N GLY A 168 6.10 0.50 25.92
CA GLY A 168 6.74 1.56 25.14
C GLY A 168 5.87 2.79 24.90
N GLU A 169 4.54 2.71 24.98
CA GLU A 169 3.69 3.91 25.00
C GLU A 169 3.81 4.64 26.34
N LEU A 170 3.80 3.89 27.45
CA LEU A 170 3.92 4.46 28.79
C LEU A 170 5.32 5.05 29.04
N GLU A 171 6.38 4.42 28.55
CA GLU A 171 7.73 4.97 28.61
C GLU A 171 7.86 6.27 27.81
N ARG A 172 7.18 6.36 26.67
CA ARG A 172 7.30 7.53 25.77
C ARG A 172 6.41 8.70 26.17
N TRP A 173 5.17 8.42 26.59
CA TRP A 173 4.15 9.44 26.82
C TRP A 173 3.56 9.42 28.23
N SER A 174 3.95 8.46 29.08
CA SER A 174 3.36 8.22 30.43
C SER A 174 1.86 7.86 30.43
N ILE A 175 1.22 7.83 29.26
CA ILE A 175 -0.18 7.48 29.02
C ILE A 175 -0.30 6.74 27.68
N CYS A 176 -1.43 6.10 27.42
CA CYS A 176 -1.67 5.42 26.14
C CYS A 176 -1.80 6.42 24.96
N SER A 177 -1.54 5.92 23.75
CA SER A 177 -1.64 6.66 22.48
C SER A 177 -2.95 7.44 22.31
N LEU A 178 -4.08 6.83 22.68
CA LEU A 178 -5.41 7.46 22.62
C LEU A 178 -5.59 8.61 23.62
N CYS A 179 -4.92 8.55 24.77
CA CYS A 179 -4.94 9.63 25.74
C CYS A 179 -4.00 10.76 25.34
N ALA A 180 -2.84 10.41 24.76
CA ALA A 180 -1.88 11.38 24.23
C ALA A 180 -2.47 12.20 23.08
N SER A 181 -3.14 11.57 22.11
CA SER A 181 -3.75 12.26 20.96
C SER A 181 -4.95 13.17 21.30
N LYS A 182 -5.46 13.09 22.53
CA LYS A 182 -6.49 14.01 23.04
C LYS A 182 -5.90 15.20 23.80
N GLN A 183 -4.61 15.16 24.14
CA GLN A 183 -3.92 16.22 24.86
C GLN A 183 -3.07 17.10 23.95
N TRP A 184 -2.55 16.53 22.87
CA TRP A 184 -1.71 17.17 21.85
C TRP A 184 -2.19 16.76 20.47
#